data_AF-A0A7X6T079-F1
#
_entry.id   AF-A0A7X6T079-F1
#
_cell.length_a   1.000
_cell.length_b   1.000
_cell.length_c   1.000
_cell.angle_alpha   90.00
_cell.angle_beta   90.00
_cell.angle_gamma   90.00
#
_symmetry.space_group_name_H-M   'P 1'
#
loop_
_entity.id
_entity.type
_entity.pdbx_description
1 polymer ?
#
loop_
_entity_poly.entity_id
_entity_poly.type
_entity_poly.pdbx_seq_one_letter_code
_entity_poly.pdbx_strand_id
1 'polypeptide(L)' 'MSEINKKELSETDICDLFITPAIKNAGWDPIKQIRREVTLISGPIS' A
#
# COMPACT_ATOMS: atom_id res chain seq x y z
N MET A 1 15.07 -6.22 19.15
CA MET A 1 14.37 -5.98 17.87
C MET A 1 14.34 -4.49 17.68
N SER A 2 15.07 -3.98 16.70
CA SER A 2 15.18 -2.55 16.39
C SER A 2 13.78 -2.00 16.10
N GLU A 3 13.34 -1.08 16.95
CA GLU A 3 12.07 -0.38 16.83
C GLU A 3 12.12 0.45 15.54
N ILE A 4 11.45 -0.03 14.49
CA ILE A 4 11.42 0.67 13.20
C ILE A 4 10.70 1.99 13.44
N ASN A 5 11.42 3.11 13.36
CA ASN A 5 10.86 4.44 13.52
C ASN A 5 9.81 4.68 12.43
N LYS A 6 8.54 4.43 12.74
CA LYS A 6 7.40 4.63 11.82
C LYS A 6 7.27 6.08 11.33
N LYS A 7 7.91 7.03 12.02
CA LYS A 7 7.97 8.45 11.63
C LYS A 7 9.01 8.76 10.55
N GLU A 8 10.00 7.88 10.34
CA GLU A 8 11.04 8.05 9.31
C GLU A 8 10.68 7.33 8.00
N LEU A 9 9.62 6.51 8.01
CA LEU A 9 9.15 5.79 6.83
C LEU A 9 8.31 6.71 5.95
N SER A 10 8.58 6.71 4.65
CA SER A 10 7.72 7.35 3.67
C SER A 10 6.39 6.59 3.55
N GLU A 11 5.36 7.25 3.04
CA GLU A 11 4.07 6.62 2.75
C GLU A 11 4.23 5.34 1.91
N THR A 12 5.14 5.38 0.93
CA THR A 12 5.52 4.23 0.10
C THR A 12 6.08 3.07 0.92
N ASP A 13 7.02 3.36 1.82
CA ASP A 13 7.64 2.34 2.67
C ASP A 13 6.60 1.69 3.59
N ILE A 14 5.65 2.47 4.12
CA ILE A 14 4.56 1.93 4.94
C ILE A 14 3.66 1.00 4.11
N CYS A 15 3.38 1.39 2.86
CA CYS A 15 2.54 0.62 1.96
C CYS A 15 3.17 -0.70 1.52
N ASP A 16 4.48 -0.71 1.25
CA ASP A 16 5.22 -1.93 0.92
C ASP A 16 5.51 -2.83 2.12
N LEU A 17 5.93 -2.26 3.25
CA LEU A 17 6.39 -3.03 4.41
C LEU A 17 5.24 -3.56 5.28
N PHE A 18 4.10 -2.87 5.32
CA PHE A 18 2.99 -3.23 6.22
C PHE A 18 1.71 -3.58 5.46
N ILE A 19 1.27 -2.73 4.53
CA ILE A 19 -0.05 -2.89 3.89
C ILE A 19 -0.04 -4.05 2.89
N THR A 20 0.95 -4.08 1.99
CA THR A 20 1.09 -5.13 0.96
C THR A 20 1.17 -6.54 1.57
N PRO A 21 2.03 -6.83 2.57
CA PRO A 21 2.07 -8.16 3.18
C PRO A 21 0.84 -8.46 4.03
N ALA A 22 0.21 -7.48 4.68
CA ALA A 22 -1.02 -7.72 5.44
C ALA A 22 -2.17 -8.18 4.53
N ILE A 23 -2.34 -7.53 3.39
CA ILE A 23 -3.38 -7.88 2.40
C ILE A 23 -3.08 -9.24 1.76
N LYS A 24 -1.81 -9.53 1.45
CA LYS A 24 -1.38 -10.86 0.97
C LYS A 24 -1.68 -11.96 2.00
N ASN A 25 -1.40 -11.72 3.28
CA ASN A 25 -1.71 -12.66 4.35
C ASN A 25 -3.23 -12.83 4.57
N ALA A 26 -4.04 -11.82 4.25
CA ALA A 26 -5.50 -11.92 4.24
C ALA A 26 -6.05 -12.75 3.05
N GLY A 27 -5.19 -13.30 2.20
CA GLY A 27 -5.58 -14.16 1.08
C GLY A 27 -5.96 -13.41 -0.20
N TRP A 28 -5.62 -12.13 -0.30
CA TRP A 28 -5.88 -11.35 -1.51
C TRP A 28 -4.77 -11.54 -2.54
N ASP A 29 -5.14 -11.73 -3.80
CA ASP A 29 -4.18 -11.84 -4.89
C ASP A 29 -3.54 -10.48 -5.22
N PRO A 30 -2.22 -10.29 -5.00
CA PRO A 30 -1.57 -9.00 -5.18
C PRO A 30 -1.58 -8.52 -6.63
N ILE A 31 -1.57 -9.44 -7.59
CA ILE A 31 -1.51 -9.12 -9.03
C ILE A 31 -2.91 -8.78 -9.57
N LYS A 32 -3.97 -9.39 -9.00
CA LYS A 32 -5.34 -9.22 -9.48
C LYS A 32 -6.13 -8.17 -8.71
N GLN A 33 -5.94 -8.08 -7.40
CA GLN A 33 -6.82 -7.33 -6.51
C GLN A 33 -6.15 -6.12 -5.84
N ILE A 34 -4.82 -6.09 -5.75
CA ILE A 34 -4.10 -4.94 -5.19
C ILE A 34 -3.64 -4.06 -6.35
N ARG A 35 -4.15 -2.84 -6.41
CA ARG A 35 -3.71 -1.83 -7.36
C ARG A 35 -3.40 -0.56 -6.58
N ARG A 36 -2.17 -0.07 -6.69
CA ARG A 36 -1.75 1.20 -6.09
C ARG A 36 -2.06 2.33 -7.06
N GLU A 37 -2.32 3.52 -6.53
CA GLU A 37 -2.52 4.74 -7.32
C GLU A 37 -3.67 4.64 -8.35
N VAL A 38 -4.71 3.85 -8.04
CA VAL A 38 -5.91 3.81 -8.88
C VAL A 38 -6.73 5.07 -8.64
N THR A 39 -6.90 5.84 -9.71
CA THR A 39 -7.87 6.92 -9.78
C THR A 39 -9.29 6.32 -9.84
N LEU A 40 -9.87 6.06 -8.66
CA LEU A 40 -11.25 5.57 -8.51
C LEU A 40 -12.29 6.62 -8.91
N ILE A 41 -11.86 7.88 -8.90
CA ILE A 41 -12.63 9.02 -9.38
C ILE A 41 -12.05 9.42 -10.73
N SER A 42 -12.89 9.34 -11.76
CA SER A 42 -12.73 10.12 -12.98
C SER A 42 -12.99 11.58 -12.61
N GLY A 43 -12.05 12.22 -11.91
CA GLY A 43 -12.06 13.67 -11.81
C GLY A 43 -12.02 14.24 -13.25
N PRO A 44 -12.76 15.32 -13.55
CA PRO A 44 -12.58 15.98 -14.83
C PRO A 44 -11.11 16.40 -14.94
N ILE A 45 -10.42 15.91 -15.97
CA ILE A 45 -9.19 16.56 -16.44
C ILE A 45 -9.58 18.00 -16.79
N SER A 46 -9.10 18.96 -16.01
CA SER A 46 -9.06 20.38 -16.39
C SER A 46 -7.61 20.80 -16.55
#